data_AF-A0A6I5YJ10-F1
#
_entry.id   AF-A0A6I5YJ10-F1
#
_cell.length_a   1.000
_cell.length_b   1.000
_cell.length_c   1.000
_cell.angle_alpha   90.00
_cell.angle_beta   90.00
_cell.angle_gamma   90.00
#
_symmetry.space_group_name_H-M   'P 1'
#
loop_
_entity.id
_entity.type
_entity.pdbx_description
1 polymer ?
#
loop_
_entity_poly.entity_id
_entity_poly.type
_entity_poly.pdbx_seq_one_letter_code
_entity_poly.pdbx_strand_id
1 'polypeptide(L)'
;MMSSDSEIGVIELADLLAVSERTIGSYVQKGILSRSRRGKFMLRESVRAVATHLRETASARGASSAEGLTAQRERIAREQADKLAMQNAAARREMLPRQDVVDEWASILRLVRSRMLASPSRIQQTLGHLTAHDMDIIDRELRDALEELANNGL
;
A
#
# COMPACT_ATOMS: atom_id res chain seq x y z
N MET A 1 -54.11 17.41 11.73
CA MET A 1 -53.58 16.03 11.77
C MET A 1 -54.03 15.35 10.48
N MET A 2 -53.22 15.43 9.41
CA MET A 2 -53.62 15.00 8.06
C MET A 2 -53.58 13.47 7.96
N SER A 3 -54.71 12.86 7.58
CA SER A 3 -54.93 11.42 7.46
C SER A 3 -53.78 10.71 6.75
N SER A 4 -53.27 9.68 7.41
CA SER A 4 -51.97 9.05 7.18
C SER A 4 -51.95 7.93 6.12
N ASP A 5 -52.99 7.75 5.31
CA ASP A 5 -53.07 6.61 4.37
C ASP A 5 -53.89 6.94 3.11
N SER A 6 -53.64 8.11 2.51
CA SER A 6 -54.36 8.51 1.30
C SER A 6 -53.76 7.86 0.05
N GLU A 7 -54.61 7.20 -0.73
CA GLU A 7 -54.26 6.78 -2.09
C GLU A 7 -54.21 7.99 -3.03
N ILE A 8 -53.23 7.99 -3.93
CA ILE A 8 -53.05 9.02 -4.96
C ILE A 8 -53.05 8.38 -6.35
N GLY A 9 -53.59 9.10 -7.35
CA GLY A 9 -53.59 8.65 -8.74
C GLY A 9 -52.22 8.75 -9.40
N VAL A 10 -52.02 8.06 -10.54
CA VAL A 10 -50.77 8.11 -11.32
C VAL A 10 -50.39 9.54 -11.70
N ILE A 11 -51.37 10.33 -12.18
CA ILE A 11 -51.17 11.71 -12.67
C ILE A 11 -50.74 12.61 -11.51
N GLU A 12 -51.52 12.61 -10.43
CA GLU A 12 -51.25 13.43 -9.24
C GLU A 12 -49.90 13.06 -8.58
N LEU A 13 -49.52 11.77 -8.59
CA LEU A 13 -48.22 11.32 -8.10
C LEU A 13 -47.07 11.77 -9.01
N ALA A 14 -47.28 11.74 -10.33
CA ALA A 14 -46.31 12.22 -11.31
C ALA A 14 -46.06 13.72 -11.12
N ASP A 15 -47.13 14.51 -10.99
CA ASP A 15 -47.05 15.95 -10.71
C ASP A 15 -46.36 16.23 -9.38
N LEU A 16 -46.72 15.51 -8.31
CA LEU A 16 -46.11 15.70 -6.98
C LEU A 16 -44.61 15.42 -6.99
N LEU A 17 -44.17 14.40 -7.72
CA LEU A 17 -42.75 14.02 -7.83
C LEU A 17 -42.01 14.80 -8.93
N ALA A 18 -42.70 15.70 -9.64
CA ALA A 18 -42.18 16.44 -10.78
C ALA A 18 -41.57 15.54 -11.87
N VAL A 19 -42.24 14.43 -12.19
CA VAL A 19 -41.82 13.48 -13.23
C VAL A 19 -42.97 13.17 -14.19
N SER A 20 -42.66 12.58 -15.34
CA SER A 20 -43.70 12.11 -16.26
C SER A 20 -44.41 10.86 -15.75
N GLU A 21 -45.66 10.63 -16.16
CA GLU A 21 -46.38 9.38 -15.89
C GLU A 21 -45.64 8.14 -16.42
N ARG A 22 -44.92 8.29 -17.55
CA ARG A 22 -44.04 7.25 -18.09
C ARG A 22 -42.93 6.88 -17.09
N THR A 23 -42.38 7.86 -16.38
CA THR A 23 -41.38 7.65 -15.33
C THR A 23 -41.98 6.87 -14.16
N ILE A 24 -43.23 7.18 -13.76
CA ILE A 24 -43.94 6.40 -12.73
C ILE A 24 -44.10 4.94 -13.18
N GLY A 25 -44.47 4.69 -14.44
CA GLY A 25 -44.52 3.34 -15.01
C GLY A 25 -43.18 2.61 -14.96
N SER A 26 -42.08 3.31 -15.29
CA SER A 26 -40.72 2.78 -15.20
C SER A 26 -40.32 2.44 -13.76
N TYR A 27 -40.67 3.29 -12.79
CA TYR A 27 -40.42 3.02 -11.37
C TYR A 27 -41.19 1.80 -10.86
N VAL A 28 -42.42 1.57 -11.34
CA VAL A 28 -43.15 0.34 -11.03
C VAL A 28 -42.46 -0.87 -11.65
N GLN A 29 -42.03 -0.79 -12.91
CA GLN A 29 -41.34 -1.89 -13.59
C GLN A 29 -40.02 -2.27 -12.90
N LYS A 30 -39.31 -1.26 -12.36
CA LYS A 30 -38.06 -1.43 -11.60
C LYS A 30 -38.29 -1.84 -10.14
N GLY A 31 -39.53 -2.00 -9.70
CA GLY A 31 -39.87 -2.36 -8.32
C GLY A 31 -39.66 -1.25 -7.29
N ILE A 32 -39.43 -0.01 -7.73
CA ILE A 32 -39.24 1.16 -6.84
C ILE A 32 -40.60 1.63 -6.29
N LEU A 33 -41.65 1.59 -7.10
CA LEU A 33 -43.01 1.93 -6.71
C LEU A 33 -43.90 0.69 -6.70
N SER A 34 -44.73 0.54 -5.67
CA SER A 34 -45.74 -0.51 -5.57
C SER A 34 -47.14 0.06 -5.72
N ARG A 35 -48.01 -0.62 -6.47
CA ARG A 35 -49.40 -0.20 -6.68
C ARG A 35 -50.28 -0.73 -5.54
N SER A 36 -51.09 0.13 -4.93
CA SER A 36 -52.09 -0.32 -3.95
C SER A 36 -53.29 -0.95 -4.66
N ARG A 37 -53.73 -0.34 -5.77
CA ARG A 37 -54.81 -0.77 -6.66
C ARG A 37 -54.50 -0.37 -8.09
N ARG A 38 -55.33 -0.80 -9.05
CA ARG A 38 -55.18 -0.40 -10.45
C ARG A 38 -55.18 1.13 -10.59
N GLY A 39 -54.04 1.69 -10.97
CA GLY A 39 -53.86 3.13 -11.16
C GLY A 39 -53.73 3.97 -9.88
N LYS A 40 -53.54 3.33 -8.72
CA LYS A 40 -53.42 4.02 -7.42
C LYS A 40 -52.21 3.58 -6.63
N PHE A 41 -51.69 4.51 -5.83
CA PHE A 41 -50.50 4.35 -5.02
C PHE A 41 -50.71 4.87 -3.60
N MET A 42 -50.03 4.28 -2.62
CA MET A 42 -49.97 4.87 -1.29
C MET A 42 -49.00 6.04 -1.30
N LEU A 43 -49.52 7.24 -1.01
CA LEU A 43 -48.78 8.49 -1.14
C LEU A 43 -47.45 8.49 -0.37
N ARG A 44 -47.51 8.19 0.94
CA ARG A 44 -46.35 8.23 1.83
C ARG A 44 -45.27 7.22 1.45
N GLU A 45 -45.69 6.00 1.13
CA GLU A 45 -44.77 4.92 0.73
C GLU A 45 -44.08 5.25 -0.59
N SER A 46 -44.84 5.75 -1.56
CA SER A 46 -44.33 6.11 -2.89
C SER A 46 -43.31 7.23 -2.83
N VAL A 47 -43.62 8.31 -2.09
CA VAL A 47 -42.69 9.43 -1.91
C VAL A 47 -41.42 8.97 -1.19
N ARG A 48 -41.54 8.14 -0.15
CA ARG A 48 -40.38 7.62 0.58
C ARG A 48 -39.50 6.75 -0.33
N ALA A 49 -40.10 5.82 -1.07
CA ALA A 49 -39.37 4.90 -1.94
C ALA A 49 -38.60 5.65 -3.04
N VAL A 50 -39.24 6.62 -3.69
CA VAL A 50 -38.59 7.44 -4.72
C VAL A 50 -37.51 8.33 -4.11
N ALA A 51 -37.75 8.95 -2.96
CA ALA A 51 -36.74 9.76 -2.28
C ALA A 51 -35.50 8.93 -1.86
N THR A 52 -35.69 7.69 -1.40
CA THR A 52 -34.59 6.76 -1.11
C THR A 52 -33.82 6.43 -2.39
N HIS A 53 -34.52 6.04 -3.46
CA HIS A 53 -33.90 5.71 -4.74
C HIS A 53 -33.05 6.86 -5.31
N LEU A 54 -33.56 8.09 -5.24
CA LEU A 54 -32.83 9.27 -5.73
C LEU A 54 -31.57 9.57 -4.90
N ARG A 55 -31.63 9.41 -3.57
CA ARG A 55 -30.45 9.57 -2.70
C ARG A 55 -29.37 8.53 -2.98
N GLU A 56 -29.75 7.27 -3.13
CA GLU A 56 -28.81 6.18 -3.45
C GLU A 56 -28.15 6.41 -4.82
N THR A 57 -28.94 6.82 -5.81
CA THR A 57 -28.44 7.12 -7.16
C THR A 57 -27.49 8.32 -7.16
N ALA A 58 -27.77 9.35 -6.38
CA ALA A 58 -26.89 10.51 -6.23
C ALA A 58 -25.58 10.15 -5.50
N SER A 59 -25.65 9.31 -4.48
CA SER A 59 -24.48 8.85 -3.73
C SER A 59 -23.56 7.98 -4.59
N ALA A 60 -24.13 7.06 -5.39
CA ALA A 60 -23.36 6.24 -6.33
C ALA A 60 -22.62 7.08 -7.39
N ARG A 61 -23.23 8.19 -7.83
CA ARG A 61 -22.61 9.14 -8.77
C ARG A 61 -21.47 9.95 -8.16
N GLY A 62 -21.47 10.17 -6.84
CA GLY A 62 -20.37 10.82 -6.13
C GLY A 62 -19.10 9.96 -6.10
N ALA A 63 -19.25 8.64 -5.96
CA ALA A 63 -18.13 7.69 -6.03
C ALA A 63 -17.63 7.47 -7.47
N SER A 64 -18.51 7.59 -8.46
CA SER A 64 -18.19 7.52 -9.88
C SER A 64 -17.98 8.90 -10.53
N SER A 65 -17.82 9.97 -9.74
CA SER A 65 -17.64 11.31 -10.27
C SER A 65 -16.28 11.40 -10.98
N ALA A 66 -16.19 12.26 -12.00
CA ALA A 66 -14.94 12.47 -12.71
C ALA A 66 -13.79 12.88 -11.75
N GLU A 67 -14.11 13.57 -10.66
CA GLU A 67 -13.16 13.96 -9.61
C GLU A 67 -12.65 12.76 -8.81
N GLY A 68 -13.54 11.87 -8.36
CA GLY A 68 -13.14 10.65 -7.64
C GLY A 68 -12.30 9.70 -8.50
N LEU A 69 -12.66 9.58 -9.78
CA LEU A 69 -11.88 8.80 -10.74
C LEU A 69 -10.51 9.45 -11.05
N THR A 70 -10.45 10.78 -11.10
CA THR A 70 -9.20 11.52 -11.32
C THR A 70 -8.25 11.38 -10.13
N ALA A 71 -8.74 11.55 -8.91
CA ALA A 71 -7.94 11.36 -7.69
C ALA A 71 -7.36 9.93 -7.58
N GLN A 72 -8.15 8.91 -7.92
CA GLN A 72 -7.67 7.53 -7.92
C GLN A 72 -6.65 7.28 -9.03
N ARG A 73 -6.84 7.86 -10.22
CA ARG A 73 -5.86 7.78 -11.33
C ARG A 73 -4.55 8.48 -10.98
N GLU A 74 -4.59 9.63 -10.33
CA GLU A 74 -3.40 10.33 -9.85
C GLU A 74 -2.62 9.48 -8.84
N ARG A 75 -3.31 8.82 -7.91
CA ARG A 75 -2.66 7.92 -6.94
C ARG A 75 -1.95 6.76 -7.64
N ILE A 76 -2.64 6.10 -8.56
CA ILE A 76 -2.07 4.99 -9.34
C ILE A 76 -0.88 5.48 -10.18
N ALA A 77 -0.98 6.66 -10.78
CA ALA A 77 0.11 7.24 -11.58
C ALA A 77 1.35 7.54 -10.74
N ARG A 78 1.19 8.03 -9.49
CA ARG A 78 2.30 8.21 -8.55
C ARG A 78 2.97 6.88 -8.19
N GLU A 79 2.17 5.88 -7.79
CA GLU A 79 2.70 4.54 -7.47
C GLU A 79 3.43 3.90 -8.66
N GLN A 80 2.94 4.12 -9.90
CA GLN A 80 3.60 3.67 -11.13
C GLN A 80 4.90 4.44 -11.41
N ALA A 81 4.92 5.76 -11.19
CA ALA A 81 6.10 6.58 -11.36
C ALA A 81 7.21 6.16 -10.39
N ASP A 82 6.87 5.89 -9.12
CA ASP A 82 7.81 5.42 -8.10
C ASP A 82 8.38 4.05 -8.49
N LYS A 83 7.53 3.12 -8.95
CA LYS A 83 7.98 1.82 -9.44
C LYS A 83 8.96 1.97 -10.60
N LEU A 84 8.67 2.83 -11.56
CA LEU A 84 9.54 3.07 -12.72
C LEU A 84 10.86 3.73 -12.29
N ALA A 85 10.82 4.65 -11.33
CA ALA A 85 12.02 5.26 -10.77
C ALA A 85 12.93 4.23 -10.09
N MET A 86 12.36 3.32 -9.28
CA MET A 86 13.12 2.23 -8.65
C MET A 86 13.70 1.27 -9.69
N GLN A 87 12.94 0.92 -10.74
CA GLN A 87 13.44 0.09 -11.84
C GLN A 87 14.59 0.76 -12.59
N ASN A 88 14.50 2.08 -12.83
CA ASN A 88 15.56 2.84 -13.47
C ASN A 88 16.82 2.91 -12.59
N ALA A 89 16.68 3.14 -11.29
CA ALA A 89 17.79 3.16 -10.35
C ALA A 89 18.51 1.79 -10.29
N ALA A 90 17.74 0.69 -10.25
CA ALA A 90 18.28 -0.65 -10.33
C ALA A 90 19.01 -0.90 -11.67
N ALA A 91 18.41 -0.50 -12.81
CA ALA A 91 19.01 -0.64 -14.14
C ALA A 91 20.32 0.16 -14.29
N ARG A 92 20.42 1.32 -13.64
CA ARG A 92 21.63 2.15 -13.57
C ARG A 92 22.67 1.63 -12.57
N ARG A 93 22.39 0.53 -11.87
CA ARG A 93 23.23 -0.03 -10.80
C ARG A 93 23.45 0.94 -9.63
N GLU A 94 22.47 1.81 -9.38
CA GLU A 94 22.45 2.72 -8.22
C GLU A 94 21.95 2.02 -6.95
N MET A 95 21.39 0.82 -7.08
CA MET A 95 20.94 -0.03 -5.97
C MET A 95 21.82 -1.27 -5.86
N LEU A 96 22.34 -1.53 -4.66
CA LEU A 96 23.05 -2.76 -4.34
C LEU A 96 22.15 -3.66 -3.50
N PRO A 97 22.05 -4.97 -3.83
CA PRO A 97 21.38 -5.92 -2.96
C PRO A 97 22.08 -5.94 -1.61
N ARG A 98 21.30 -5.77 -0.53
CA ARG A 98 21.83 -5.78 0.84
C ARG A 98 22.64 -7.04 1.13
N GLN A 99 22.17 -8.19 0.64
CA GLN A 99 22.82 -9.47 0.89
C GLN A 99 24.20 -9.51 0.24
N ASP A 100 24.33 -9.07 -1.01
CA ASP A 100 25.61 -9.01 -1.72
C ASP A 100 26.62 -8.13 -0.98
N VAL A 101 26.18 -6.97 -0.46
CA VAL A 101 27.03 -6.07 0.34
C VAL A 101 27.50 -6.77 1.62
N VAL A 102 26.58 -7.40 2.35
CA VAL A 102 26.90 -8.10 3.60
C VAL A 102 27.87 -9.27 3.35
N ASP A 103 27.64 -10.05 2.30
CA ASP A 103 28.46 -11.21 1.97
C ASP A 103 29.86 -10.80 1.53
N GLU A 104 29.99 -9.76 0.70
CA GLU A 104 31.28 -9.24 0.26
C GLU A 104 32.08 -8.68 1.45
N TRP A 105 31.46 -7.87 2.30
CA TRP A 105 32.13 -7.36 3.51
C TRP A 105 32.53 -8.48 4.47
N ALA A 106 31.66 -9.48 4.67
CA ALA A 106 32.00 -10.64 5.49
C ALA A 106 33.18 -11.43 4.89
N SER A 107 33.23 -11.58 3.57
CA SER A 107 34.35 -12.22 2.86
C SER A 107 35.67 -11.47 3.07
N ILE A 108 35.66 -10.15 2.87
CA ILE A 108 36.83 -9.28 3.07
C ILE A 108 37.32 -9.37 4.52
N LEU A 109 36.42 -9.27 5.52
CA LEU A 109 36.79 -9.33 6.93
C LEU A 109 37.37 -10.69 7.33
N ARG A 110 36.84 -11.81 6.80
CA ARG A 110 37.42 -13.14 7.01
C ARG A 110 38.84 -13.23 6.43
N LEU A 111 39.07 -12.66 5.25
CA LEU A 111 40.39 -12.61 4.63
C LEU A 111 41.38 -11.79 5.46
N VAL A 112 40.97 -10.62 5.94
CA VAL A 112 41.77 -9.78 6.83
C VAL A 112 42.16 -10.54 8.10
N ARG A 113 41.18 -11.16 8.78
CA ARG A 113 41.42 -11.98 9.98
C ARG A 113 42.42 -13.10 9.72
N SER A 114 42.24 -13.84 8.63
CA SER A 114 43.16 -14.93 8.25
C SER A 114 44.59 -14.42 7.99
N ARG A 115 44.73 -13.30 7.28
CA ARG A 115 46.03 -12.67 6.98
C ARG A 115 46.74 -12.19 8.24
N MET A 116 46.01 -11.59 9.19
CA MET A 116 46.53 -11.12 10.48
C MET A 116 47.01 -12.29 11.34
N LEU A 117 46.18 -13.32 11.53
CA LEU A 117 46.54 -14.49 12.34
C LEU A 117 47.68 -15.33 11.74
N ALA A 118 47.89 -15.26 10.43
CA ALA A 118 49.05 -15.88 9.78
C ALA A 118 50.32 -15.01 9.81
N SER A 119 50.23 -13.76 10.29
CA SER A 119 51.35 -12.81 10.30
C SER A 119 52.49 -13.21 11.24
N PRO A 120 52.25 -13.72 12.47
CA PRO A 120 53.32 -14.12 13.38
C PRO A 120 54.31 -15.09 12.74
N SER A 121 53.84 -16.15 12.08
CA SER A 121 54.72 -17.11 11.41
C SER A 121 55.58 -16.47 10.30
N ARG A 122 55.05 -15.50 9.56
CA ARG A 122 55.82 -14.77 8.53
C ARG A 122 56.86 -13.83 9.14
N ILE A 123 56.50 -13.17 10.25
CA ILE A 123 57.41 -12.31 11.01
C ILE A 123 58.58 -13.15 11.54
N GLN A 124 58.32 -14.31 12.13
CA GLN A 124 59.36 -15.21 12.63
C GLN A 124 60.30 -15.70 11.51
N GLN A 125 59.77 -16.03 10.33
CA GLN A 125 60.57 -16.42 9.17
C GLN A 125 61.47 -15.29 8.66
N THR A 126 61.01 -14.03 8.78
CA THR A 126 61.75 -12.85 8.29
C THR A 126 62.75 -12.35 9.33
N LEU A 127 62.38 -12.40 10.61
CA LEU A 127 63.14 -11.90 11.75
C LEU A 127 63.53 -13.07 12.66
N GLY A 128 64.47 -13.89 12.20
CA GLY A 128 64.89 -15.11 12.92
C GLY A 128 65.60 -14.87 14.27
N HIS A 129 65.84 -13.61 14.66
CA HIS A 129 66.37 -13.25 15.98
C HIS A 129 65.28 -13.09 17.04
N LEU A 130 64.00 -13.07 16.67
CA LEU A 130 62.90 -13.02 17.62
C LEU A 130 62.78 -14.34 18.37
N THR A 131 62.58 -14.25 19.67
CA THR A 131 62.41 -15.41 20.54
C THR A 131 60.98 -15.94 20.48
N ALA A 132 60.77 -17.15 21.00
CA ALA A 132 59.43 -17.70 21.16
C ALA A 132 58.53 -16.81 22.07
N HIS A 133 59.13 -16.11 23.04
CA HIS A 133 58.41 -15.19 23.91
C HIS A 133 57.92 -13.94 23.14
N ASP A 134 58.78 -13.35 22.29
CA ASP A 134 58.39 -12.22 21.45
C ASP A 134 57.24 -12.59 20.51
N MET A 135 57.27 -13.81 19.96
CA MET A 135 56.20 -14.30 19.10
C MET A 135 54.88 -14.55 19.83
N ASP A 136 54.92 -15.00 21.09
CA ASP A 136 53.72 -15.15 21.93
C ASP A 136 53.05 -13.80 22.22
N ILE A 137 53.87 -12.77 22.51
CA ILE A 137 53.37 -11.40 22.71
C ILE A 137 52.69 -10.89 21.44
N ILE A 138 53.34 -11.04 20.28
CA ILE A 138 52.78 -10.59 18.99
C ILE A 138 51.48 -11.33 18.64
N ASP A 139 51.42 -12.65 18.83
CA ASP A 139 50.19 -13.42 18.55
C ASP A 139 49.04 -12.98 19.47
N ARG A 140 49.33 -12.76 20.76
CA ARG A 140 48.36 -12.29 21.74
C ARG A 140 47.82 -10.91 21.39
N GLU A 141 48.68 -9.93 21.14
CA GLU A 141 48.28 -8.57 20.78
C GLU A 141 47.41 -8.54 19.51
N LEU A 142 47.73 -9.38 18.50
CA LEU A 142 46.91 -9.49 17.29
C LEU A 142 45.54 -10.10 17.55
N ARG A 143 45.43 -11.06 18.48
CA ARG A 143 44.15 -11.67 18.88
C ARG A 143 43.33 -10.71 19.71
N ASP A 144 43.94 -10.04 20.67
CA ASP A 144 43.28 -9.07 21.53
C ASP A 144 42.71 -7.92 20.70
N ALA A 145 43.48 -7.40 19.72
CA ALA A 145 43.00 -6.39 18.79
C ALA A 145 41.82 -6.89 17.91
N LEU A 146 41.87 -8.16 17.45
CA LEU A 146 40.77 -8.75 16.69
C LEU A 146 39.51 -8.99 17.55
N GLU A 147 39.68 -9.34 18.82
CA GLU A 147 38.59 -9.52 19.78
C GLU A 147 37.98 -8.17 20.17
N GLU A 148 38.78 -7.15 20.39
CA GLU A 148 38.31 -5.79 20.64
C GLU A 148 37.47 -5.28 19.46
N LEU A 149 37.95 -5.48 18.22
CA LEU A 149 37.18 -5.12 17.02
C LEU A 149 35.88 -5.92 16.89
N ALA A 150 35.86 -7.19 17.32
CA ALA A 150 34.64 -7.99 17.30
C ALA A 150 33.62 -7.54 18.36
N ASN A 151 34.09 -7.05 19.51
CA ASN A 151 33.25 -6.66 20.64
C ASN A 151 32.80 -5.19 20.56
N ASN A 152 33.63 -4.30 20.01
CA ASN A 152 33.42 -2.85 19.98
C ASN A 152 33.14 -2.31 18.57
N GLY A 153 33.21 -3.16 17.54
CA GLY A 153 33.02 -2.78 16.14
C GLY A 153 31.55 -2.73 15.70
N LEU A 154 30.67 -2.08 16.46
CA LEU A 154 29.32 -1.62 16.05
C LEU A 154 28.89 -0.39 16.87
#